data_AF-A0A7S2H7D4-F1
#
_entry.id   AF-A0A7S2H7D4-F1
#
_cell.length_a   1.000
_cell.length_b   1.000
_cell.length_c   1.000
_cell.angle_alpha   90.00
_cell.angle_beta   90.00
_cell.angle_gamma   90.00
#
_symmetry.space_group_name_H-M   'P 1'
#
loop_
_entity.id
_entity.type
_entity.pdbx_description
1 polymer ?
#
loop_
_entity_poly.entity_id
_entity_poly.type
_entity_poly.pdbx_seq_one_letter_code
_entity_poly.pdbx_strand_id
1 'polypeptide(L)'
;KTEPQPEGSGGDLLCHIKDLILMYGGSSRALLSHTSFEMRKSHRYGIVGHNGAGKTTLFSALLSGAMKELPSDLTLVHVHGGSVMEAGDPELSALDFAQQRHRELGAEGSKGVAEALEAVGFGADMQAKALGQLS
;
A
#
# COMPACT_ATOMS: atom_id res chain seq x y z
N LYS A 1 -3.60 -33.53 -13.45
CA LYS A 1 -2.75 -33.55 -12.24
C LYS A 1 -3.28 -32.44 -11.36
N THR A 2 -3.92 -32.81 -10.26
CA THR A 2 -4.57 -31.88 -9.33
C THR A 2 -3.48 -31.15 -8.55
N GLU A 3 -3.48 -29.82 -8.64
CA GLU A 3 -2.56 -28.97 -7.88
C GLU A 3 -2.87 -29.08 -6.39
N PRO A 4 -1.85 -29.15 -5.50
CA PRO A 4 -2.09 -29.27 -4.07
C PRO A 4 -2.72 -27.97 -3.55
N GLN A 5 -3.91 -28.06 -2.96
CA GLN A 5 -4.47 -26.95 -2.19
C GLN A 5 -3.67 -26.81 -0.89
N PRO A 6 -3.15 -25.62 -0.55
CA PRO A 6 -2.46 -25.43 0.71
C PRO A 6 -3.47 -25.53 1.86
N GLU A 7 -3.36 -26.63 2.60
CA GLU A 7 -4.05 -26.90 3.85
C GLU A 7 -3.66 -25.83 4.90
N GLY A 8 -4.62 -24.96 5.27
CA GLY A 8 -4.68 -24.32 6.59
C GLY A 8 -3.86 -23.05 6.86
N SER A 9 -4.42 -21.89 6.49
CA SER A 9 -4.20 -20.63 7.24
C SER A 9 -5.41 -19.69 7.14
N GLY A 10 -6.58 -20.15 7.59
CA GLY A 10 -7.68 -19.37 8.22
C GLY A 10 -8.08 -17.95 7.76
N GLY A 11 -7.81 -17.52 6.53
CA GLY A 11 -8.21 -16.22 6.01
C GLY A 11 -9.08 -16.36 4.77
N ASP A 12 -10.17 -15.60 4.70
CA ASP A 12 -11.03 -15.54 3.52
C ASP A 12 -10.19 -15.20 2.28
N LEU A 13 -10.52 -15.85 1.16
CA LEU A 13 -9.98 -15.50 -0.14
C LEU A 13 -10.32 -14.04 -0.45
N LEU A 14 -9.30 -13.22 -0.73
CA LEU A 14 -9.48 -11.83 -1.14
C LEU A 14 -9.55 -11.74 -2.66
N CYS A 15 -8.59 -12.34 -3.37
CA CYS A 15 -8.59 -12.45 -4.82
C CYS A 15 -7.74 -13.63 -5.30
N HIS A 16 -8.07 -14.15 -6.47
CA HIS A 16 -7.26 -15.14 -7.18
C HIS A 16 -7.00 -14.62 -8.58
N ILE A 17 -5.75 -14.27 -8.87
CA ILE A 17 -5.32 -13.77 -10.17
C ILE A 17 -4.68 -14.91 -10.95
N LYS A 18 -5.16 -15.12 -12.16
CA LYS A 18 -4.71 -16.20 -13.04
C LYS A 18 -4.11 -15.63 -14.31
N ASP A 19 -3.03 -16.26 -14.76
CA ASP A 19 -2.41 -15.98 -16.06
C ASP A 19 -2.08 -14.50 -16.29
N LEU A 20 -1.65 -13.79 -15.23
CA LEU A 20 -1.29 -12.39 -15.31
C LEU A 20 -0.13 -12.20 -16.29
N ILE A 21 -0.36 -11.35 -17.28
CA ILE A 21 0.67 -10.80 -18.15
C ILE A 21 0.78 -9.31 -17.83
N LEU A 22 1.96 -8.88 -17.40
CA LEU A 22 2.23 -7.49 -17.05
C LEU A 22 3.27 -6.92 -18.00
N MET A 23 2.95 -5.79 -18.63
CA MET A 23 3.84 -5.09 -19.55
C MET A 23 4.01 -3.64 -19.09
N TYR A 24 5.20 -3.08 -19.27
CA TYR A 24 5.45 -1.66 -19.05
C TYR A 24 5.43 -0.91 -20.39
N GLY A 25 4.76 0.25 -20.42
CA GLY A 25 4.48 1.01 -21.64
C GLY A 25 5.72 1.18 -22.53
N GLY A 26 5.60 0.79 -23.80
CA GLY A 26 6.67 0.89 -24.80
C GLY A 26 7.68 -0.27 -24.82
N SER A 27 7.59 -1.24 -23.91
CA SER A 27 8.44 -2.44 -23.94
C SER A 27 7.83 -3.56 -24.78
N SER A 28 8.66 -4.22 -25.59
CA SER A 28 8.29 -5.45 -26.32
C SER A 28 8.33 -6.71 -25.45
N ARG A 29 8.77 -6.58 -24.19
CA ARG A 29 8.94 -7.71 -23.27
C ARG A 29 7.98 -7.60 -22.09
N ALA A 30 7.28 -8.69 -21.79
CA ALA A 30 6.51 -8.83 -20.57
C ALA A 30 7.43 -8.86 -19.34
N LEU A 31 7.07 -8.07 -18.32
CA LEU A 31 7.70 -8.07 -17.00
C LEU A 31 7.32 -9.33 -16.23
N LEU A 32 6.04 -9.69 -16.27
CA LEU A 32 5.48 -10.92 -15.75
C LEU A 32 4.74 -11.63 -16.88
N SER A 33 4.93 -12.94 -16.99
CA SER A 33 4.30 -13.78 -18.00
C SER A 33 3.61 -14.95 -17.32
N HIS A 34 2.33 -15.17 -17.60
CA HIS A 34 1.54 -16.29 -17.06
C HIS A 34 1.68 -16.49 -15.56
N THR A 35 1.69 -15.38 -14.81
CA THR A 35 1.87 -15.41 -13.36
C THR A 35 0.51 -15.55 -12.70
N SER A 36 0.34 -16.58 -11.88
CA SER A 36 -0.87 -16.79 -11.09
C SER A 36 -0.54 -16.65 -9.61
N PHE A 37 -1.36 -15.91 -8.87
CA PHE A 37 -1.19 -15.77 -7.42
C PHE A 37 -2.54 -15.54 -6.75
N GLU A 38 -2.56 -15.82 -5.45
CA GLU A 38 -3.73 -15.68 -4.60
C GLU A 38 -3.41 -14.78 -3.42
N MET A 39 -4.35 -13.89 -3.07
CA MET A 39 -4.28 -13.11 -1.85
C MET A 39 -5.47 -13.48 -0.95
N ARG A 40 -5.17 -13.64 0.34
CA ARG A 40 -6.08 -13.92 1.43
C ARG A 40 -6.05 -12.82 2.48
N LYS A 41 -7.18 -12.58 3.13
CA LYS A 41 -7.28 -11.64 4.26
C LYS A 41 -6.35 -12.05 5.39
N SER A 42 -5.89 -11.08 6.18
CA SER A 42 -5.03 -11.29 7.36
C SER A 42 -3.65 -11.91 7.06
N HIS A 43 -3.19 -11.83 5.81
CA HIS A 43 -1.86 -12.29 5.40
C HIS A 43 -0.96 -11.11 5.03
N ARG A 44 0.34 -11.29 5.23
CA ARG A 44 1.39 -10.34 4.83
C ARG A 44 2.17 -10.95 3.67
N TYR A 45 2.22 -10.25 2.54
CA TYR A 45 2.90 -10.70 1.33
C TYR A 45 4.16 -9.86 1.09
N GLY A 46 5.26 -10.52 0.73
CA GLY A 46 6.49 -9.88 0.29
C GLY A 46 6.75 -10.17 -1.17
N ILE A 47 6.98 -9.13 -1.98
CA ILE A 47 7.39 -9.28 -3.38
C ILE A 47 8.90 -9.06 -3.47
N VAL A 48 9.62 -10.13 -3.81
CA VAL A 48 11.08 -10.12 -3.93
C VAL A 48 11.51 -10.42 -5.36
N GLY A 49 12.63 -9.83 -5.78
CA GLY A 49 13.15 -10.00 -7.13
C GLY A 49 14.16 -8.91 -7.49
N HIS A 50 14.92 -9.11 -8.57
CA HIS A 50 15.90 -8.14 -9.04
C HIS A 50 15.24 -6.82 -9.49
N ASN A 51 16.06 -5.78 -9.66
CA ASN A 51 15.60 -4.53 -10.25
C ASN A 51 15.10 -4.79 -11.68
N GLY A 52 14.01 -4.11 -12.07
CA GLY A 52 13.36 -4.35 -13.35
C GLY A 52 12.52 -5.62 -13.45
N ALA A 53 12.40 -6.44 -12.39
CA ALA A 53 11.52 -7.61 -12.38
C ALA A 53 10.00 -7.28 -12.42
N GLY A 54 9.62 -6.00 -12.44
CA GLY A 54 8.23 -5.56 -12.47
C GLY A 54 7.54 -5.43 -11.12
N LYS A 55 8.27 -5.45 -10.00
CA LYS A 55 7.70 -5.31 -8.64
C LYS A 55 6.86 -4.04 -8.48
N THR A 56 7.45 -2.87 -8.75
CA THR A 56 6.75 -1.58 -8.66
C THR A 56 5.60 -1.52 -9.66
N THR A 57 5.78 -2.05 -10.87
CA THR A 57 4.72 -2.10 -11.89
C THR A 57 3.55 -2.97 -11.45
N LEU A 58 3.80 -4.09 -10.78
CA LEU A 58 2.77 -4.97 -10.23
C LEU A 58 1.98 -4.23 -9.15
N PHE A 59 2.67 -3.53 -8.24
CA PHE A 59 2.01 -2.67 -7.24
C PHE A 59 1.18 -1.57 -7.90
N SER A 60 1.71 -0.86 -8.91
CA SER A 60 0.96 0.17 -9.63
C SER A 60 -0.29 -0.39 -10.31
N ALA A 61 -0.22 -1.59 -10.91
CA ALA A 61 -1.37 -2.22 -11.54
C ALA A 61 -2.45 -2.66 -10.53
N LEU A 62 -2.05 -3.11 -9.34
CA LEU A 62 -2.96 -3.39 -8.23
C LEU A 62 -3.68 -2.11 -7.79
N LEU A 63 -2.92 -1.02 -7.60
CA LEU A 63 -3.43 0.26 -7.11
C LEU A 63 -4.31 1.00 -8.11
N SER A 64 -4.04 0.85 -9.41
CA SER A 64 -4.86 1.48 -10.46
C SER A 64 -6.20 0.81 -10.67
N GLY A 65 -6.50 -0.28 -9.94
CA GLY A 65 -7.70 -1.10 -10.16
C GLY A 65 -7.71 -1.79 -11.52
N ALA A 66 -6.54 -2.02 -12.14
CA ALA A 66 -6.48 -2.66 -13.46
C ALA A 66 -6.81 -4.16 -13.41
N MET A 67 -6.79 -4.77 -12.22
CA MET A 67 -7.08 -6.18 -12.01
C MET A 67 -8.55 -6.35 -11.59
N LYS A 68 -9.34 -7.01 -12.44
CA LYS A 68 -10.79 -7.16 -12.27
C LYS A 68 -11.16 -8.14 -11.15
N GLU A 69 -10.20 -8.97 -10.76
CA GLU A 69 -10.34 -10.01 -9.74
C GLU A 69 -10.29 -9.43 -8.32
N LEU A 70 -9.97 -8.14 -8.16
CA LEU A 70 -10.00 -7.46 -6.86
C LEU A 70 -11.45 -7.11 -6.48
N PRO A 71 -11.84 -7.29 -5.20
CA PRO A 71 -13.15 -6.87 -4.71
C PRO A 71 -13.38 -5.37 -4.92
N SER A 72 -14.59 -4.99 -5.34
CA SER A 72 -14.93 -3.58 -5.61
C SER A 72 -14.97 -2.70 -4.36
N ASP A 73 -15.15 -3.30 -3.19
CA ASP A 73 -15.15 -2.66 -1.88
C ASP A 73 -13.75 -2.66 -1.22
N LEU A 74 -12.73 -3.18 -1.91
CA LEU A 74 -11.37 -3.21 -1.39
C LEU A 74 -10.76 -1.80 -1.36
N THR A 75 -10.46 -1.31 -0.17
CA THR A 75 -9.64 -0.10 0.00
C THR A 75 -8.16 -0.46 -0.07
N LEU A 76 -7.47 0.07 -1.08
CA LEU A 76 -6.04 -0.08 -1.26
C LEU A 76 -5.30 1.18 -0.78
N VAL A 77 -4.39 1.01 0.18
CA VAL A 77 -3.52 2.08 0.68
C VAL A 77 -2.09 1.80 0.27
N HIS A 78 -1.48 2.72 -0.47
CA HIS A 78 -0.07 2.64 -0.85
C HIS A 78 0.76 3.60 0.00
N VAL A 79 1.70 3.05 0.76
CA VAL A 79 2.69 3.83 1.50
C VAL A 79 4.02 3.71 0.77
N HIS A 80 4.52 4.83 0.25
CA HIS A 80 5.83 4.92 -0.37
C HIS A 80 6.69 5.87 0.47
N GLY A 81 7.98 5.55 0.63
CA GLY A 81 8.93 6.46 1.25
C GLY A 81 9.13 7.67 0.34
N GLY A 82 8.47 8.79 0.65
CA GLY A 82 8.72 10.09 0.05
C GLY A 82 9.63 10.92 0.94
N SER A 83 10.29 11.92 0.36
CA SER A 83 10.96 12.92 1.20
C SER A 83 9.90 13.79 1.89
N VAL A 84 10.17 14.23 3.12
CA VAL A 84 9.31 15.19 3.83
C VAL A 84 9.09 16.46 2.99
N MET A 85 10.09 16.85 2.20
CA MET A 85 10.04 17.99 1.28
C MET A 85 8.99 17.84 0.17
N GLU A 86 8.72 16.61 -0.29
CA GLU A 86 7.65 16.33 -1.25
C GLU A 86 6.29 16.18 -0.57
N ALA A 87 6.29 15.85 0.72
CA ALA A 87 5.07 15.62 1.49
C ALA A 87 4.38 16.92 1.87
N GLY A 88 5.09 18.02 2.12
CA GLY A 88 4.49 19.29 2.49
C GLY A 88 5.51 20.30 3.02
N ASP A 89 5.02 21.28 3.77
CA ASP A 89 5.88 22.27 4.44
C ASP A 89 6.66 21.59 5.58
N PRO A 90 8.01 21.55 5.52
CA PRO A 90 8.84 20.88 6.52
C PRO A 90 8.80 21.54 7.91
N GLU A 91 8.32 22.78 7.99
CA GLU A 91 8.17 23.53 9.25
C GLU A 91 6.88 23.19 9.99
N LEU A 92 5.91 22.54 9.33
CA LEU A 92 4.68 22.09 9.99
C LEU A 92 5.00 21.02 11.03
N SER A 93 4.26 21.08 12.15
CA SER A 93 4.30 20.00 13.12
C SER A 93 3.75 18.70 12.53
N ALA A 94 4.20 17.55 13.03
CA ALA A 94 3.70 16.26 12.58
C ALA A 94 2.17 16.15 12.75
N LEU A 95 1.62 16.74 13.82
CA LEU A 95 0.19 16.78 14.08
C LEU A 95 -0.55 17.66 13.07
N ASP A 96 -0.08 18.89 12.82
CA ASP A 96 -0.73 19.81 11.88
C ASP A 96 -0.73 19.23 10.47
N PHE A 97 0.37 18.61 10.07
CA PHE A 97 0.47 17.88 8.81
C PHE A 97 -0.56 16.76 8.72
N ALA A 98 -0.63 15.90 9.73
CA ALA A 98 -1.58 14.79 9.74
C ALA A 98 -3.04 15.29 9.72
N GLN A 99 -3.34 16.39 10.42
CA GLN A 99 -4.67 17.01 10.39
C GLN A 99 -5.00 17.60 9.02
N GLN A 100 -4.04 18.25 8.37
CA GLN A 100 -4.21 18.75 7.01
C GLN A 100 -4.51 17.60 6.04
N ARG A 101 -3.72 16.52 6.09
CA ARG A 101 -3.94 15.33 5.25
C ARG A 101 -5.26 14.63 5.54
N HIS A 102 -5.67 14.55 6.80
CA HIS A 102 -6.96 14.00 7.19
C HIS A 102 -8.13 14.77 6.55
N ARG A 103 -8.05 16.11 6.51
CA ARG A 103 -9.04 16.95 5.81
C ARG A 103 -9.02 16.76 4.29
N GLU A 104 -7.84 16.70 3.68
CA GLU A 104 -7.67 16.49 2.23
C GLU A 104 -8.26 15.15 1.76
N LEU A 105 -8.09 14.11 2.57
CA LEU A 105 -8.58 12.76 2.26
C LEU A 105 -10.09 12.60 2.53
N GLY A 106 -10.73 13.56 3.20
CA GLY A 106 -12.13 13.45 3.61
C GLY A 106 -12.40 12.23 4.49
N ALA A 107 -11.40 11.78 5.26
CA ALA A 107 -11.52 10.57 6.06
C ALA A 107 -12.49 10.78 7.22
N GLU A 108 -13.45 9.86 7.39
CA GLU A 108 -14.40 9.89 8.50
C GLU A 108 -13.90 9.00 9.65
N GLY A 109 -13.91 9.51 10.87
CA GLY A 109 -13.48 8.77 12.06
C GLY A 109 -13.95 9.42 13.34
N SER A 110 -14.20 8.61 14.37
CA SER A 110 -14.64 9.08 15.70
C SER A 110 -13.49 9.51 16.61
N LYS A 111 -12.26 9.09 16.30
CA LYS A 111 -11.04 9.41 17.05
C LYS A 111 -10.33 10.61 16.43
N GLY A 112 -9.81 11.50 17.27
CA GLY A 112 -9.03 12.65 16.82
C GLY A 112 -7.70 12.22 16.21
N VAL A 113 -7.18 13.01 15.25
CA VAL A 113 -5.90 12.73 14.57
C VAL A 113 -4.74 12.53 15.55
N ALA A 114 -4.70 13.31 16.64
CA ALA A 114 -3.69 13.19 17.69
C ALA A 114 -3.72 11.81 18.40
N GLU A 115 -4.92 11.30 18.69
CA GLU A 115 -5.09 9.99 19.32
C GLU A 115 -4.68 8.86 18.36
N ALA A 116 -5.00 9.00 17.07
CA ALA A 116 -4.60 8.04 16.05
C ALA A 116 -3.07 8.00 15.88
N LEU A 117 -2.40 9.16 15.91
CA LEU A 117 -0.95 9.25 15.88
C LEU A 117 -0.31 8.61 17.11
N GLU A 118 -0.85 8.87 18.30
CA GLU A 118 -0.33 8.28 19.54
C GLU A 118 -0.46 6.74 19.53
N ALA A 119 -1.57 6.21 19.01
CA ALA A 119 -1.80 4.77 18.89
C ALA A 119 -0.78 4.05 17.98
N VAL A 120 -0.16 4.76 17.02
CA VAL A 120 0.90 4.22 16.15
C VAL A 120 2.32 4.57 16.62
N GLY A 121 2.45 5.15 17.82
CA GLY A 121 3.73 5.45 18.46
C GLY A 121 4.25 6.88 18.24
N PHE A 122 3.48 7.78 17.61
CA PHE A 122 3.79 9.21 17.57
C PHE A 122 3.32 9.87 18.88
N GLY A 123 4.15 9.83 19.92
CA GLY A 123 3.86 10.51 21.19
C GLY A 123 3.85 12.05 21.09
N ALA A 124 3.38 12.73 22.13
CA ALA A 124 3.20 14.18 22.16
C ALA A 124 4.43 14.98 21.69
N ASP A 125 5.64 14.58 22.13
CA ASP A 125 6.89 15.23 21.72
C ASP A 125 7.16 15.12 20.22
N MET A 126 6.87 13.96 19.61
CA MET A 126 7.02 13.77 18.16
C MET A 126 5.92 14.49 17.38
N GLN A 127 4.71 14.54 17.93
CA GLN A 127 3.60 15.28 17.33
C GLN A 127 3.87 16.78 17.22
N ALA A 128 4.57 17.35 18.20
CA ALA A 128 4.92 18.77 18.25
C ALA A 128 6.15 19.15 17.39
N LYS A 129 6.99 18.17 17.00
CA LYS A 129 8.17 18.44 16.18
C LYS A 129 7.81 18.80 14.75
N ALA A 130 8.59 19.72 14.18
CA ALA A 130 8.55 20.01 12.75
C ALA A 130 8.89 18.74 11.96
N LEU A 131 8.19 18.49 10.86
CA LEU A 131 8.40 17.29 10.03
C LEU A 131 9.86 17.14 9.58
N GLY A 132 10.54 18.24 9.26
CA GLY A 132 11.95 18.23 8.87
C GLY A 132 12.91 17.73 9.97
N GLN A 133 12.45 17.67 11.23
CA GLN A 133 13.22 17.25 12.39
C GLN A 133 12.92 15.79 12.82
N LEU A 134 12.04 15.09 12.11
CA LEU A 134 11.66 13.69 12.39
C LEU A 134 12.61 12.64 11.77
N SER A 135 13.81 13.07 11.36
CA SER A 135 14.84 12.19 10.80
C SER A 135 15.68 11.50 11.86
#